data_AF-D8J8Z2-F1
#
_entry.id   AF-D8J8Z2-F1
#
_cell.length_a   1.000
_cell.length_b   1.000
_cell.length_c   1.000
_cell.angle_alpha   90.00
_cell.angle_beta   90.00
_cell.angle_gamma   90.00
#
_symmetry.space_group_name_H-M   'P 1'
#
loop_
_entity.id
_entity.type
_entity.pdbx_description
1 polymer ?
#
loop_
_entity_poly.entity_id
_entity_poly.type
_entity_poly.pdbx_seq_one_letter_code
_entity_poly.pdbx_strand_id
1 'polypeptide(L)'
;MDEITLAVPRELGESLPEDSDETLVAMQREIDQYEGYINGAIGEGESEAASAAADVIDRVVERWEQYDEYIVELRAWGQSSIYAEVWCDFQYALIQQLYDHEELAEALDQERHARLVDDGIRLSDAV
;
A
#
# COMPACT_ATOMS: atom_id res chain seq x y z
N MET A 1 -16.39 4.16 12.35
CA MET A 1 -14.97 3.93 12.10
C MET A 1 -14.11 4.80 12.97
N ASP A 2 -13.26 4.15 13.74
CA ASP A 2 -12.20 4.77 14.51
C ASP A 2 -10.98 5.06 13.62
N GLU A 3 -10.08 5.94 14.06
CA GLU A 3 -8.80 6.16 13.39
C GLU A 3 -7.99 4.86 13.29
N ILE A 4 -7.29 4.69 12.18
CA ILE A 4 -6.36 3.58 11.95
C ILE A 4 -4.95 3.96 12.42
N THR A 5 -4.15 2.93 12.71
CA THR A 5 -2.73 3.09 13.01
C THR A 5 -1.95 2.16 12.13
N LEU A 6 -1.00 2.72 11.38
CA LEU A 6 -0.13 1.99 10.48
C LEU A 6 1.31 2.04 11.02
N ALA A 7 2.01 0.93 10.92
CA ALA A 7 3.40 0.83 11.34
C ALA A 7 4.28 0.12 10.30
N VAL A 8 5.56 0.49 10.26
CA VAL A 8 6.57 -0.29 9.53
C VAL A 8 6.83 -1.58 10.33
N PRO A 9 6.63 -2.78 9.76
CA PRO A 9 6.92 -4.03 10.46
C PRO A 9 8.38 -4.10 10.87
N ARG A 10 8.63 -4.58 12.09
CA ARG A 10 9.97 -4.65 12.68
C ARG A 10 10.89 -5.57 11.86
N GLU A 11 10.31 -6.64 11.34
CA GLU A 11 10.98 -7.70 10.58
C GLU A 11 11.64 -7.16 9.29
N LEU A 12 11.13 -6.05 8.75
CA LEU A 12 11.73 -5.39 7.58
C LEU A 12 13.09 -4.78 7.93
N GLY A 13 13.24 -4.21 9.13
CA GLY A 13 14.51 -3.67 9.61
C GLY A 13 15.56 -4.75 9.86
N GLU A 14 15.12 -5.94 10.28
CA GLU A 14 15.99 -7.10 10.51
C GLU A 14 16.50 -7.72 9.19
N SER A 15 15.82 -7.44 8.08
CA SER A 15 16.18 -7.93 6.75
C SER A 15 17.14 -7.02 5.98
N LEU A 16 17.25 -5.76 6.41
CA LEU A 16 18.12 -4.76 5.80
C LEU A 16 19.59 -4.90 6.26
N PRO A 17 20.56 -4.45 5.44
CA PRO A 17 21.95 -4.32 5.87
C PRO A 17 22.15 -3.46 7.14
N GLU A 18 23.19 -3.78 7.93
CA GLU A 18 23.68 -2.91 9.01
C GLU A 18 24.07 -1.55 8.37
N ASP A 19 23.49 -0.43 8.84
CA ASP A 19 23.56 0.94 8.28
C ASP A 19 22.43 1.37 7.30
N SER A 20 21.31 0.64 7.23
CA SER A 20 20.16 1.00 6.38
C SER A 20 19.06 1.85 7.07
N ASP A 21 19.39 2.58 8.13
CA ASP A 21 18.42 3.38 8.92
C ASP A 21 17.63 4.38 8.05
N GLU A 22 18.26 4.95 7.02
CA GLU A 22 17.60 5.89 6.10
C GLU A 22 16.43 5.25 5.34
N THR A 23 16.52 3.96 5.01
CA THR A 23 15.44 3.22 4.34
C THR A 23 14.23 3.08 5.26
N LEU A 24 14.45 2.74 6.53
CA LEU A 24 13.37 2.63 7.53
C LEU A 24 12.71 3.98 7.78
N VAL A 25 13.50 5.06 7.86
CA VAL A 25 12.97 6.42 7.98
C VAL A 25 12.12 6.81 6.75
N ALA A 26 12.51 6.40 5.55
CA ALA A 26 11.74 6.65 4.34
C ALA A 26 10.39 5.89 4.37
N MET A 27 10.39 4.62 4.76
CA MET A 27 9.17 3.82 4.92
C MET A 27 8.24 4.41 5.98
N GLN A 28 8.79 4.86 7.12
CA GLN A 28 8.00 5.51 8.17
C GLN A 28 7.35 6.81 7.66
N ARG A 29 8.10 7.66 6.94
CA ARG A 29 7.52 8.89 6.38
C ARG A 29 6.41 8.61 5.38
N GLU A 30 6.52 7.52 4.62
CA GLU A 30 5.51 7.12 3.67
C GLU A 30 4.26 6.61 4.38
N ILE A 31 4.42 5.77 5.41
CA ILE A 31 3.29 5.24 6.16
C ILE A 31 2.55 6.32 6.95
N ASP A 32 3.27 7.28 7.54
CA ASP A 32 2.69 8.44 8.24
C ASP A 32 1.83 9.29 7.30
N GLN A 33 2.24 9.44 6.03
CA GLN A 33 1.48 10.18 5.02
C GLN A 33 0.18 9.46 4.65
N TYR A 34 0.22 8.14 4.46
CA TYR A 34 -0.98 7.37 4.16
C TYR A 34 -1.94 7.30 5.35
N GLU A 35 -1.42 7.08 6.56
CA GLU A 35 -2.21 7.11 7.79
C GLU A 35 -2.93 8.45 7.94
N GLY A 36 -2.20 9.57 7.79
CA GLY A 36 -2.79 10.91 7.88
C GLY A 36 -3.84 11.18 6.80
N TYR A 37 -3.61 10.69 5.57
CA TYR A 37 -4.58 10.82 4.47
C TYR A 37 -5.88 10.06 4.77
N ILE A 38 -5.78 8.80 5.19
CA ILE A 38 -6.95 7.96 5.48
C ILE A 38 -7.68 8.46 6.74
N ASN A 39 -6.97 8.77 7.82
CA ASN A 39 -7.58 9.29 9.05
C ASN A 39 -8.27 10.66 8.83
N GLY A 40 -7.73 11.49 7.93
CA GLY A 40 -8.41 12.70 7.48
C GLY A 40 -9.77 12.37 6.84
N ALA A 41 -9.81 11.40 5.92
CA ALA A 41 -11.02 10.97 5.23
C ALA A 41 -12.03 10.27 6.17
N ILE A 42 -11.56 9.54 7.19
CA ILE A 42 -12.43 8.99 8.26
C ILE A 42 -13.24 10.10 8.95
N GLY A 43 -12.63 11.28 9.16
CA GLY A 43 -13.33 12.45 9.70
C GLY A 43 -14.44 13.00 8.79
N GLU A 44 -14.41 12.68 7.50
CA GLU A 44 -15.38 13.12 6.50
C GLU A 44 -16.49 12.07 6.28
N GLY A 45 -16.19 10.79 6.45
CA GLY A 45 -17.16 9.70 6.50
C GLY A 45 -16.61 8.35 6.03
N GLU A 46 -17.39 7.30 6.23
CA GLU A 46 -17.00 5.92 5.90
C GLU A 46 -16.71 5.72 4.39
N SER A 47 -17.52 6.34 3.52
CA SER A 47 -17.30 6.28 2.07
C SER A 47 -16.02 6.99 1.64
N GLU A 48 -15.69 8.13 2.26
CA GLU A 48 -14.45 8.86 1.97
C GLU A 48 -13.24 8.08 2.49
N ALA A 49 -13.34 7.47 3.67
CA ALA A 49 -12.30 6.59 4.21
C ALA A 49 -12.02 5.39 3.29
N ALA A 50 -13.07 4.72 2.80
CA ALA A 50 -12.93 3.59 1.88
C ALA A 50 -12.30 4.01 0.55
N SER A 51 -12.73 5.16 0.00
CA SER A 51 -12.17 5.72 -1.23
C SER A 51 -10.68 6.07 -1.05
N ALA A 52 -10.32 6.74 0.06
CA ALA A 52 -8.94 7.08 0.38
C ALA A 52 -8.06 5.82 0.54
N ALA A 53 -8.55 4.80 1.24
CA ALA A 53 -7.84 3.53 1.39
C ALA A 53 -7.68 2.79 0.05
N ALA A 54 -8.68 2.81 -0.82
CA ALA A 54 -8.59 2.24 -2.16
C ALA A 54 -7.52 2.96 -3.00
N ASP A 55 -7.46 4.29 -2.96
CA ASP A 55 -6.43 5.07 -3.66
C ASP A 55 -5.01 4.75 -3.15
N VAL A 56 -4.86 4.57 -1.83
CA VAL A 56 -3.59 4.14 -1.24
C VAL A 56 -3.21 2.75 -1.74
N ILE A 57 -4.15 1.79 -1.77
CA ILE A 57 -3.89 0.44 -2.30
C ILE A 57 -3.46 0.49 -3.75
N ASP A 58 -4.15 1.25 -4.60
CA ASP A 58 -3.80 1.38 -6.02
C ASP A 58 -2.37 1.92 -6.17
N ARG A 59 -2.00 2.94 -5.38
CA ARG A 59 -0.65 3.50 -5.36
C ARG A 59 0.41 2.52 -4.88
N VAL A 60 0.08 1.73 -3.86
CA VAL A 60 0.96 0.72 -3.25
C VAL A 60 1.20 -0.45 -4.21
N VAL A 61 0.16 -0.90 -4.90
CA VAL A 61 0.25 -1.94 -5.95
C VAL A 61 1.10 -1.46 -7.12
N GLU A 62 0.90 -0.23 -7.61
CA GLU A 62 1.71 0.35 -8.68
C GLU A 62 3.21 0.37 -8.33
N ARG A 63 3.54 0.71 -7.07
CA ARG A 63 4.94 0.68 -6.60
C ARG A 63 5.46 -0.73 -6.43
N TRP A 64 4.64 -1.65 -5.93
CA TRP A 64 5.02 -3.05 -5.79
C TRP A 64 5.43 -3.65 -7.14
N GLU A 65 4.64 -3.39 -8.20
CA GLU A 65 4.97 -3.85 -9.55
C GLU A 65 6.29 -3.27 -10.07
N GLN A 66 6.55 -1.98 -9.82
CA GLN A 66 7.81 -1.34 -10.19
C GLN A 66 9.02 -1.96 -9.48
N TYR A 67 8.90 -2.25 -8.17
CA TYR A 67 9.98 -2.90 -7.43
C TYR A 67 10.16 -4.36 -7.86
N ASP A 68 9.09 -5.10 -8.14
CA ASP A 68 9.16 -6.47 -8.65
C ASP A 68 9.91 -6.54 -9.99
N GLU A 69 9.60 -5.65 -10.94
CA GLU A 69 10.34 -5.52 -12.19
C GLU A 69 11.81 -5.18 -11.93
N TYR A 70 12.08 -4.22 -11.04
CA TYR A 70 13.44 -3.80 -10.72
C TYR A 70 14.28 -4.90 -10.05
N ILE A 71 13.67 -5.76 -9.21
CA ILE A 71 14.33 -6.93 -8.62
C ILE A 71 14.83 -7.87 -9.71
N VAL A 72 14.01 -8.12 -10.74
CA VAL A 72 14.38 -8.96 -11.88
C VAL A 72 15.60 -8.38 -12.60
N GLU A 73 15.62 -7.07 -12.85
CA GLU A 73 16.74 -6.37 -13.48
C GLU A 73 18.03 -6.45 -12.67
N LEU A 74 17.97 -6.14 -11.36
CA LEU A 74 19.13 -6.18 -10.47
C LEU A 74 19.78 -7.57 -10.44
N ARG A 75 18.95 -8.62 -10.35
CA ARG A 75 19.41 -10.01 -10.36
C ARG A 75 20.05 -10.37 -11.70
N ALA A 76 19.51 -9.88 -12.82
CA ALA A 76 20.10 -10.09 -14.15
C ALA A 76 21.49 -9.44 -14.27
N TRP A 77 21.75 -8.34 -13.56
CA TRP A 77 23.04 -7.64 -13.53
C TRP A 77 23.96 -8.09 -12.39
N GLY A 78 23.57 -9.10 -11.60
CA GLY A 78 24.34 -9.60 -10.46
C GLY A 78 24.47 -8.59 -9.31
N GLN A 79 23.58 -7.60 -9.24
CA GLN A 79 23.49 -6.65 -8.13
C GLN A 79 22.60 -7.20 -7.02
N SER A 80 22.77 -6.71 -5.79
CA SER A 80 21.90 -7.08 -4.67
C SER A 80 20.52 -6.44 -4.83
N SER A 81 19.46 -7.25 -4.73
CA SER A 81 18.06 -6.82 -4.79
C SER A 81 17.42 -6.54 -3.43
N ILE A 82 18.17 -6.67 -2.32
CA ILE A 82 17.60 -6.67 -0.97
C ILE A 82 16.74 -5.44 -0.67
N TYR A 83 17.19 -4.24 -1.04
CA TYR A 83 16.42 -3.02 -0.78
C TYR A 83 15.08 -3.00 -1.50
N ALA A 84 15.05 -3.45 -2.77
CA ALA A 84 13.81 -3.51 -3.55
C ALA A 84 12.86 -4.58 -2.99
N GLU A 85 13.40 -5.72 -2.54
CA GLU A 85 12.63 -6.77 -1.87
C GLU A 85 11.97 -6.25 -0.59
N VAL A 86 12.71 -5.54 0.27
CA VAL A 86 12.13 -4.96 1.50
C VAL A 86 11.05 -3.93 1.18
N TRP A 87 11.19 -3.15 0.10
CA TRP A 87 10.13 -2.26 -0.35
C TRP A 87 8.88 -3.01 -0.84
N CYS A 88 9.02 -4.13 -1.55
CA CYS A 88 7.88 -4.99 -1.90
C CYS A 88 7.18 -5.54 -0.65
N ASP A 89 7.93 -6.03 0.33
CA ASP A 89 7.38 -6.55 1.57
C ASP A 89 6.68 -5.46 2.39
N PHE A 90 7.22 -4.23 2.39
CA PHE A 90 6.55 -3.05 2.96
C PHE A 90 5.21 -2.77 2.28
N GLN A 91 5.15 -2.76 0.95
CA GLN A 91 3.89 -2.56 0.21
C GLN A 91 2.85 -3.64 0.60
N TYR A 92 3.28 -4.91 0.67
CA TYR A 92 2.40 -6.01 1.07
C TYR A 92 1.89 -5.85 2.51
N ALA A 93 2.79 -5.52 3.45
CA ALA A 93 2.45 -5.32 4.84
C ALA A 93 1.47 -4.15 5.07
N LEU A 94 1.57 -3.09 4.26
CA LEU A 94 0.62 -1.99 4.30
C LEU A 94 -0.78 -2.46 3.90
N ILE A 95 -0.90 -3.20 2.78
CA ILE A 95 -2.19 -3.74 2.34
C ILE A 95 -2.80 -4.63 3.43
N GLN A 96 -2.00 -5.51 4.04
CA GLN A 96 -2.47 -6.36 5.14
C GLN A 96 -3.01 -5.51 6.31
N GLN A 97 -2.28 -4.50 6.76
CA GLN A 97 -2.71 -3.63 7.85
C GLN A 97 -4.05 -2.93 7.56
N LEU A 98 -4.28 -2.47 6.33
CA LEU A 98 -5.57 -1.87 5.94
C LEU A 98 -6.72 -2.88 6.02
N TYR A 99 -6.47 -4.13 5.63
CA TYR A 99 -7.45 -5.20 5.69
C TYR A 99 -7.65 -5.79 7.10
N ASP A 100 -6.70 -5.59 8.01
CA ASP A 100 -6.81 -6.00 9.42
C ASP A 100 -7.75 -5.09 10.22
N HIS A 101 -8.08 -3.90 9.70
CA HIS A 101 -9.09 -3.00 10.29
C HIS A 101 -10.50 -3.38 9.81
N GLU A 102 -11.23 -4.17 10.60
CA GLU A 102 -12.52 -4.79 10.21
C GLU A 102 -13.53 -3.82 9.55
N GLU A 103 -13.84 -2.68 10.19
CA GLU A 103 -14.78 -1.69 9.61
C GLU A 103 -14.27 -1.07 8.30
N LEU A 104 -12.96 -0.80 8.20
CA LEU A 104 -12.36 -0.25 6.98
C LEU A 104 -12.35 -1.30 5.87
N ALA A 105 -12.01 -2.55 6.18
CA ALA A 105 -11.95 -3.64 5.24
C ALA A 105 -13.30 -3.90 4.57
N GLU A 106 -14.39 -3.91 5.36
CA GLU A 106 -15.74 -4.09 4.82
C GLU A 106 -16.13 -2.95 3.87
N ALA A 107 -15.84 -1.70 4.23
CA ALA A 107 -16.14 -0.54 3.40
C ALA A 107 -15.26 -0.50 2.13
N LEU A 108 -13.97 -0.82 2.27
CA LEU A 108 -13.00 -0.90 1.20
C LEU A 108 -13.36 -1.97 0.16
N ASP A 109 -13.79 -3.16 0.60
CA ASP A 109 -14.22 -4.20 -0.33
C ASP A 109 -15.43 -3.76 -1.13
N GLN A 110 -16.42 -3.11 -0.50
CA GLN A 110 -17.58 -2.57 -1.22
C GLN A 110 -17.16 -1.51 -2.25
N GLU A 111 -16.30 -0.58 -1.87
CA GLU A 111 -15.78 0.48 -2.74
C GLU A 111 -15.02 -0.12 -3.94
N ARG A 112 -14.10 -1.06 -3.71
CA ARG A 112 -13.33 -1.70 -4.78
C ARG A 112 -14.22 -2.51 -5.72
N HIS A 113 -15.23 -3.21 -5.20
CA HIS A 113 -16.23 -3.88 -6.05
C HIS A 113 -17.02 -2.85 -6.88
N ALA A 114 -17.40 -1.71 -6.31
CA ALA A 114 -18.10 -0.65 -7.03
C ALA A 114 -17.24 -0.07 -8.16
N ARG A 115 -15.96 0.22 -7.90
CA ARG A 115 -14.99 0.69 -8.91
C ARG A 115 -14.81 -0.33 -10.05
N LEU A 116 -14.64 -1.61 -9.72
CA LEU A 116 -14.52 -2.69 -10.72
C LEU A 116 -15.76 -2.79 -11.61
N VAL A 117 -16.96 -2.65 -11.04
CA VAL A 117 -18.22 -2.66 -11.80
C VAL A 117 -18.31 -1.45 -12.72
N ASP A 118 -17.99 -0.25 -12.22
CA ASP A 118 -18.01 1.00 -12.97
C ASP A 118 -17.04 0.96 -14.17
N ASP A 119 -15.81 0.48 -13.96
CA ASP A 119 -14.83 0.31 -15.03
C ASP A 119 -15.23 -0.75 -16.06
N GLY A 120 -15.85 -1.86 -15.62
CA GLY A 120 -16.39 -2.89 -16.51
C GLY A 120 -17.55 -2.40 -17.37
N ILE A 121 -18.43 -1.55 -16.83
CA ILE A 121 -19.51 -0.91 -17.58
C ILE A 121 -18.95 0.08 -18.60
N ARG A 122 -17.96 0.90 -18.23
CA ARG A 122 -17.28 1.82 -19.17
C ARG A 122 -16.62 1.08 -20.34
N LEU A 123 -15.99 -0.06 -20.10
CA LEU A 123 -15.41 -0.91 -21.15
C LEU A 123 -16.48 -1.51 -22.08
N SER A 124 -17.68 -1.77 -21.56
CA SER A 124 -18.79 -2.37 -22.31
C SER A 124 -19.49 -1.35 -23.23
N ASP A 125 -19.59 -0.08 -22.81
CA ASP A 125 -20.14 1.02 -23.61
C ASP A 125 -19.18 1.55 -24.69
N ALA A 126 -17.91 1.18 -24.64
CA ALA A 126 -16.87 1.62 -25.58
C ALA A 126 -16.69 0.71 -26.81
N VAL A 127 -17.55 -0.32 -26.99
CA VAL A 127 -17.46 -1.33 -28.07
C VAL A 127 -18.58 -1.20 -29.10
#